data_AF-A0A7Y5CTE0-F1
#
_entry.id   AF-A0A7Y5CTE0-F1
#
_cell.length_a   1.000
_cell.length_b   1.000
_cell.length_c   1.000
_cell.angle_alpha   90.00
_cell.angle_beta   90.00
_cell.angle_gamma   90.00
#
_symmetry.space_group_name_H-M   'P 1'
#
loop_
_entity.id
_entity.type
_entity.pdbx_description
1 polymer ?
#
loop_
_entity_poly.entity_id
_entity_poly.type
_entity_poly.pdbx_seq_one_letter_code
_entity_poly.pdbx_strand_id
1 'polypeptide(L)'
;MRKSILFVLLVMACGAAALLAGSVVSEFRGEPERNKVTLKWTSEAEINLKGFEIERGLDDKTFERIATLDAKGSATAKTDYLYEDNTVFKSSLRVYYYRIKIIDRDGSYTYSNTINVNPTISSARATWGSIKAMFR
;
A
#
# COMPACT_ATOMS: atom_id res chain seq x y z
N MET A 1 26.78 48.13 23.96
CA MET A 1 26.60 46.69 24.27
C MET A 1 25.61 46.14 23.24
N ARG A 2 26.04 45.69 22.06
CA ARG A 2 26.46 44.32 21.66
C ARG A 2 25.36 43.23 21.77
N LYS A 3 24.96 42.74 20.58
CA LYS A 3 24.37 41.43 20.17
C LYS A 3 22.83 41.31 20.26
N SER A 4 22.07 40.67 19.36
CA SER A 4 22.13 40.22 17.96
C SER A 4 20.93 39.25 17.76
N ILE A 5 20.44 39.10 16.52
CA ILE A 5 19.69 37.94 15.94
C ILE A 5 18.15 37.92 16.15
N LEU A 6 17.27 38.12 15.15
CA LEU A 6 16.88 37.33 13.94
C LEU A 6 16.08 36.03 14.22
N PHE A 7 15.06 35.74 13.39
CA PHE A 7 14.27 34.49 13.25
C PHE A 7 13.23 34.22 14.38
N VAL A 8 11.96 33.88 14.18
CA VAL A 8 11.30 33.02 13.17
C VAL A 8 9.81 33.44 13.03
N LEU A 9 9.39 33.82 11.83
CA LEU A 9 7.97 33.74 11.43
C LEU A 9 7.66 32.27 11.20
N LEU A 10 7.09 31.58 12.20
CA LEU A 10 6.62 30.22 12.02
C LEU A 10 5.27 30.28 11.30
N VAL A 11 5.33 30.34 9.98
CA VAL A 11 4.20 29.98 9.12
C VAL A 11 3.89 28.51 9.41
N MET A 12 2.95 28.26 10.33
CA MET A 12 2.25 26.98 10.39
C MET A 12 1.32 26.91 9.19
N ALA A 13 1.91 26.65 8.02
CA ALA A 13 1.22 25.99 6.95
C ALA A 13 0.96 24.57 7.47
N CYS A 14 -0.25 24.34 8.00
CA CYS A 14 -0.77 23.00 8.15
C CYS A 14 -0.91 22.44 6.73
N GLY A 15 0.17 21.80 6.28
CA GLY A 15 0.27 21.15 4.99
C GLY A 15 -0.63 19.93 4.99
N ALA A 16 -1.87 20.14 4.55
CA ALA A 16 -2.67 19.13 3.87
C ALA A 16 -3.74 19.88 3.10
N ALA A 17 -3.33 20.59 2.05
CA ALA A 17 -4.23 20.77 0.92
C ALA A 17 -4.44 19.36 0.34
N ALA A 18 -5.40 18.62 0.92
CA ALA A 18 -6.03 17.49 0.26
C ALA A 18 -6.85 18.07 -0.89
N LEU A 19 -6.15 18.57 -1.91
CA LEU A 19 -6.72 18.78 -3.21
C LEU A 19 -7.28 17.42 -3.60
N LEU A 20 -8.57 17.40 -3.88
CA LEU A 20 -9.26 16.28 -4.49
C LEU A 20 -8.68 16.10 -5.90
N ALA A 21 -7.44 15.63 -6.00
CA ALA A 21 -6.93 15.03 -7.21
C ALA A 21 -7.78 13.79 -7.40
N GLY A 22 -8.58 13.75 -8.48
CA GLY A 22 -9.20 12.52 -8.91
C GLY A 22 -8.15 11.42 -8.89
N SER A 23 -8.39 10.36 -8.12
CA SER A 23 -7.38 9.34 -7.93
C SER A 23 -7.13 8.64 -9.27
N VAL A 24 -5.87 8.62 -9.74
CA VAL A 24 -5.50 7.88 -10.97
C VAL A 24 -5.78 6.38 -10.83
N VAL A 25 -5.89 5.90 -9.59
CA VAL A 25 -6.33 4.54 -9.28
C VAL A 25 -7.82 4.55 -8.94
N SER A 26 -8.58 3.68 -9.60
CA SER A 26 -9.97 3.37 -9.33
C SER A 26 -10.14 1.88 -8.99
N GLU A 27 -11.26 1.55 -8.35
CA GLU A 27 -11.67 0.17 -8.02
C GLU A 27 -10.66 -0.67 -7.21
N PHE A 28 -9.82 -0.01 -6.39
CA PHE A 28 -8.86 -0.69 -5.54
C PHE A 28 -9.54 -1.57 -4.49
N ARG A 29 -9.30 -2.88 -4.57
CA ARG A 29 -9.89 -3.90 -3.71
C ARG A 29 -8.90 -5.01 -3.42
N GLY A 30 -9.10 -5.68 -2.28
CA GLY A 30 -8.31 -6.80 -1.84
C GLY A 30 -9.20 -8.01 -1.59
N GLU A 31 -8.93 -9.10 -2.28
CA GLU A 31 -9.66 -10.36 -2.18
C GLU A 31 -8.83 -11.34 -1.33
N PRO A 32 -9.30 -11.69 -0.11
CA PRO A 32 -8.61 -12.65 0.72
C PRO A 32 -8.78 -14.06 0.15
N GLU A 33 -7.66 -14.74 -0.06
CA GLU A 33 -7.61 -16.14 -0.48
C GLU A 33 -6.84 -16.97 0.56
N ARG A 34 -6.76 -18.28 0.34
CA ARG A 34 -6.10 -19.20 1.27
C ARG A 34 -4.60 -18.88 1.37
N ASN A 35 -4.19 -18.30 2.50
CA ASN A 35 -2.80 -17.86 2.78
C ASN A 35 -2.24 -16.79 1.83
N LYS A 36 -3.10 -16.07 1.08
CA LYS A 36 -2.67 -14.96 0.22
C LYS A 36 -3.75 -13.88 0.15
N VAL A 37 -3.38 -12.67 -0.25
CA VAL A 37 -4.32 -11.59 -0.56
C VAL A 37 -4.06 -11.13 -1.98
N THR A 38 -5.11 -11.14 -2.81
CA THR A 38 -5.04 -10.67 -4.20
C THR A 38 -5.55 -9.24 -4.26
N LEU A 39 -4.65 -8.30 -4.55
CA LEU A 39 -4.96 -6.89 -4.74
C LEU A 39 -5.26 -6.65 -6.22
N LYS A 40 -6.37 -5.95 -6.50
CA LYS A 40 -6.79 -5.58 -7.85
C LYS A 40 -7.14 -4.09 -7.88
N TRP A 41 -6.71 -3.42 -8.93
CA TRP A 41 -7.07 -2.04 -9.19
C TRP A 41 -7.00 -1.73 -10.67
N THR A 42 -7.64 -0.63 -11.03
CA THR A 42 -7.66 -0.10 -12.38
C THR A 42 -6.95 1.25 -12.34
N SER A 43 -5.94 1.45 -13.17
CA SER A 43 -5.45 2.80 -13.43
C SER A 43 -6.28 3.45 -14.52
N GLU A 44 -6.52 4.75 -14.41
CA GLU A 44 -7.10 5.56 -15.48
C GLU A 44 -6.00 5.89 -16.52
N ALA A 45 -5.86 7.14 -16.94
CA ALA A 45 -4.82 7.57 -17.86
C ALA A 45 -3.46 7.67 -17.15
N GLU A 46 -2.47 6.88 -17.59
CA GLU A 46 -1.11 6.83 -17.04
C GLU A 46 -0.19 7.91 -17.64
N ILE A 47 -0.71 9.14 -17.76
CA ILE A 47 0.04 10.27 -18.32
C ILE A 47 1.08 10.71 -17.30
N ASN A 48 2.36 10.62 -17.66
CA ASN A 48 3.50 10.94 -16.78
C ASN A 48 3.65 10.05 -15.54
N LEU A 49 3.02 8.87 -15.54
CA LEU A 49 3.17 7.92 -14.46
C LEU A 49 4.48 7.14 -14.60
N LYS A 50 5.22 6.97 -13.49
CA LYS A 50 6.38 6.08 -13.40
C LYS A 50 5.93 4.68 -13.01
N GLY A 51 5.09 4.57 -11.99
CA GLY A 51 4.59 3.29 -11.52
C GLY A 51 3.87 3.38 -10.18
N PHE A 52 3.73 2.22 -9.56
CA PHE A 52 2.99 1.98 -8.33
C PHE A 52 3.87 1.28 -7.32
N GLU A 53 3.86 1.75 -6.08
CA GLU A 53 4.37 1.03 -4.92
C GLU A 53 3.18 0.48 -4.12
N ILE A 54 3.13 -0.83 -3.96
CA ILE A 54 2.16 -1.48 -3.08
C ILE A 54 2.73 -1.44 -1.67
N GLU A 55 1.98 -0.82 -0.77
CA GLU A 55 2.36 -0.73 0.63
C GLU A 55 1.35 -1.43 1.52
N ARG A 56 1.85 -2.08 2.57
CA ARG A 56 1.06 -2.84 3.52
C ARG A 56 1.39 -2.41 4.95
N GLY A 57 0.37 -2.25 5.77
CA GLY A 57 0.47 -1.96 7.19
C GLY A 57 -0.17 -3.02 8.06
N LEU A 58 0.28 -3.10 9.31
CA LEU A 58 -0.43 -3.83 10.38
C LEU A 58 -1.45 -2.93 11.09
N ASP A 59 -1.42 -1.63 10.79
CA ASP A 59 -2.37 -0.61 11.20
C ASP A 59 -2.57 0.38 10.04
N ASP A 60 -3.41 1.40 10.24
CA ASP A 60 -3.70 2.46 9.28
C ASP A 60 -2.67 3.61 9.28
N LYS A 61 -1.55 3.46 10.00
CA LYS A 61 -0.56 4.54 10.22
C LYS A 61 0.81 4.21 9.64
N THR A 62 1.21 2.97 9.74
CA THR A 62 2.54 2.47 9.38
C THR A 62 2.42 1.51 8.22
N PHE A 63 3.10 1.84 7.13
CA PHE A 63 3.08 1.06 5.91
C PHE A 63 4.51 0.73 5.49
N GLU A 64 4.75 -0.53 5.14
CA GLU A 64 5.96 -1.02 4.50
C GLU A 64 5.69 -1.27 3.01
N ARG A 65 6.64 -0.93 2.16
CA ARG A 65 6.56 -1.27 0.74
C ARG A 65 6.80 -2.77 0.56
N ILE A 66 5.82 -3.46 -0.01
CA ILE A 66 5.91 -4.90 -0.29
C ILE A 66 6.21 -5.21 -1.76
N ALA A 67 5.88 -4.29 -2.68
CA ALA A 67 6.19 -4.44 -4.10
C ALA A 67 6.22 -3.09 -4.84
N THR A 68 6.83 -3.12 -6.02
CA THR A 68 6.84 -2.02 -6.99
C THR A 68 6.45 -2.59 -8.35
N LEU A 69 5.55 -1.91 -9.05
CA LEU A 69 5.12 -2.23 -10.40
C LEU A 69 5.30 -1.00 -11.28
N ASP A 70 6.00 -1.15 -12.39
CA ASP A 70 6.11 -0.07 -13.36
C ASP A 70 4.76 0.16 -14.06
N ALA A 71 4.49 1.42 -14.40
CA ALA A 71 3.32 1.76 -15.20
C ALA A 71 3.46 1.15 -16.60
N LYS A 72 2.40 0.53 -17.13
CA LYS A 72 2.39 -0.08 -18.46
C LYS A 72 2.38 0.97 -19.58
N GLY A 73 2.09 2.24 -19.27
CA GLY A 73 2.28 3.38 -20.16
C GLY A 73 1.08 3.75 -21.02
N SER A 74 -0.14 3.41 -20.58
CA SER A 74 -1.36 3.72 -21.35
C SER A 74 -1.88 5.13 -21.04
N ALA A 75 -1.69 6.07 -21.96
CA ALA A 75 -2.15 7.46 -21.80
C ALA A 75 -3.66 7.67 -22.05
N THR A 76 -4.33 6.71 -22.70
CA THR A 76 -5.71 6.88 -23.19
C THR A 76 -6.66 5.76 -22.80
N ALA A 77 -6.16 4.64 -22.27
CA ALA A 77 -6.98 3.52 -21.85
C ALA A 77 -6.70 3.14 -20.40
N LYS A 78 -7.78 2.76 -19.69
CA LYS A 78 -7.70 2.17 -18.37
C LYS A 78 -6.85 0.90 -18.41
N THR A 79 -6.07 0.67 -17.37
CA THR A 79 -5.21 -0.50 -17.28
C THR A 79 -5.47 -1.26 -15.98
N ASP A 80 -5.83 -2.53 -16.12
CA ASP A 80 -6.01 -3.41 -14.97
C ASP A 80 -4.67 -3.92 -14.43
N TYR A 81 -4.55 -3.92 -13.12
CA TYR A 81 -3.42 -4.46 -12.38
C TYR A 81 -3.87 -5.48 -11.35
N LEU A 82 -3.00 -6.45 -11.13
CA LEU A 82 -3.17 -7.51 -10.15
C LEU A 82 -1.84 -7.75 -9.46
N TYR A 83 -1.89 -7.84 -8.13
CA TYR A 83 -0.74 -8.20 -7.31
C TYR A 83 -1.16 -9.21 -6.24
N GLU A 84 -0.38 -10.27 -6.09
CA GLU A 84 -0.63 -11.31 -5.08
C GLU A 84 0.35 -11.18 -3.90
N ASP A 85 -0.17 -10.78 -2.74
CA ASP A 85 0.58 -10.85 -1.50
C ASP A 85 0.52 -12.27 -0.94
N ASN A 86 1.57 -13.04 -1.22
CA ASN A 86 1.76 -14.39 -0.70
C ASN A 86 2.46 -14.41 0.67
N THR A 87 2.74 -13.27 1.30
CA THR A 87 3.51 -13.20 2.57
C THR A 87 2.65 -13.17 3.83
N VAL A 88 1.34 -13.29 3.63
CA VAL A 88 0.29 -13.14 4.65
C VAL A 88 0.23 -14.33 5.65
N PHE A 89 1.04 -15.37 5.42
CA PHE A 89 1.10 -16.61 6.22
C PHE A 89 1.68 -16.47 7.64
N LYS A 90 2.29 -15.34 8.01
CA LYS A 90 3.06 -15.24 9.27
C LYS A 90 2.26 -14.80 10.51
N SER A 91 0.97 -14.48 10.39
CA SER A 91 0.15 -14.20 11.58
C SER A 91 -1.32 -14.48 11.31
N SER A 92 -1.85 -15.52 11.95
CA SER A 92 -3.13 -16.14 11.61
C SER A 92 -4.39 -15.34 11.97
N LEU A 93 -4.29 -14.10 12.48
CA LEU A 93 -5.43 -13.30 12.95
C LEU A 93 -5.18 -11.78 12.85
N ARG A 94 -4.48 -11.30 11.81
CA ARG A 94 -4.22 -9.86 11.65
C ARG A 94 -4.99 -9.29 10.47
N VAL A 95 -5.66 -8.16 10.71
CA VAL A 95 -6.13 -7.27 9.65
C VAL A 95 -4.92 -6.62 9.04
N TYR A 96 -4.81 -6.67 7.72
CA TYR A 96 -3.78 -5.96 6.97
C TYR A 96 -4.40 -4.76 6.28
N TYR A 97 -3.67 -3.65 6.30
CA TYR A 97 -4.05 -2.43 5.61
C TYR A 97 -3.21 -2.34 4.34
N TYR A 98 -3.83 -2.00 3.22
CA TYR A 98 -3.14 -1.84 1.95
C TYR A 98 -3.46 -0.47 1.37
N ARG A 99 -2.46 0.13 0.74
CA ARG A 99 -2.63 1.31 -0.10
C ARG A 99 -1.66 1.23 -1.27
N ILE A 100 -1.99 1.95 -2.34
CA ILE A 100 -1.13 2.09 -3.49
C ILE A 100 -0.55 3.50 -3.45
N LYS A 101 0.76 3.58 -3.45
CA LYS A 101 1.50 4.82 -3.66
C LYS A 101 1.79 4.96 -5.15
N ILE A 102 1.19 5.95 -5.75
CA ILE A 102 1.31 6.29 -7.16
C ILE A 102 2.51 7.22 -7.30
N ILE A 103 3.46 6.89 -8.17
CA ILE A 103 4.68 7.66 -8.38
C ILE A 103 4.70 8.20 -9.80
N ASP A 104 4.82 9.51 -9.92
CA ASP A 104 4.96 10.20 -11.19
C ASP A 104 6.43 10.25 -11.64
N ARG A 105 6.66 10.52 -12.93
CA ARG A 105 8.01 10.56 -13.51
C ARG A 105 8.88 11.68 -12.95
N ASP A 106 8.26 12.73 -12.41
CA ASP A 106 8.96 13.82 -11.71
C ASP A 106 9.34 13.46 -10.26
N GLY A 107 8.93 12.28 -9.79
CA GLY A 107 9.20 11.78 -8.44
C GLY A 107 8.17 12.23 -7.39
N SER A 108 7.17 13.02 -7.77
CA SER A 108 6.01 13.29 -6.91
C SER A 108 5.18 12.02 -6.71
N TYR A 109 4.41 11.99 -5.63
CA TYR A 109 3.59 10.82 -5.33
C TYR A 109 2.25 11.20 -4.70
N THR A 110 1.26 10.35 -4.95
CA THR A 110 -0.06 10.40 -4.31
C THR A 110 -0.42 9.01 -3.79
N TYR A 111 -1.42 8.93 -2.91
CA TYR A 111 -1.89 7.66 -2.37
C TYR A 111 -3.31 7.37 -2.85
N SER A 112 -3.60 6.09 -3.08
CA SER A 112 -4.98 5.61 -3.20
C SER A 112 -5.70 5.67 -1.85
N ASN A 113 -7.00 5.38 -1.89
CA ASN A 113 -7.72 4.98 -0.68
C ASN A 113 -7.02 3.79 -0.02
N THR A 114 -7.05 3.76 1.31
CA THR A 114 -6.58 2.62 2.09
C THR A 114 -7.72 1.61 2.22
N ILE A 115 -7.41 0.34 1.97
CA ILE A 115 -8.35 -0.77 2.20
C ILE A 115 -7.81 -1.65 3.33
N ASN A 116 -8.71 -2.30 4.05
CA ASN A 116 -8.38 -3.30 5.04
C ASN A 116 -8.85 -4.68 4.59
N VAL A 117 -8.01 -5.69 4.76
CA VAL A 117 -8.28 -7.07 4.35
C VAL A 117 -8.01 -8.00 5.51
N ASN A 118 -8.98 -8.89 5.79
CA ASN A 118 -8.82 -9.97 6.76
C ASN A 118 -8.55 -11.29 6.01
N PRO A 119 -7.33 -11.82 6.04
CA PRO A 119 -6.95 -12.99 5.27
C PRO A 119 -7.41 -14.30 5.91
N THR A 120 -7.79 -15.26 5.06
CA THR A 120 -8.14 -16.60 5.52
C THR A 120 -6.87 -17.46 5.66
N ILE A 121 -6.36 -17.58 6.88
CA ILE A 121 -5.16 -18.40 7.18
C ILE A 121 -5.57 -19.81 7.56
N SER A 122 -5.07 -20.80 6.80
CA SER A 122 -5.32 -22.21 7.12
C SER A 122 -4.32 -22.72 8.15
N SER A 123 -4.78 -22.87 9.40
CA SER A 123 -3.98 -23.34 10.55
C SER A 123 -3.50 -24.80 10.45
N ALA A 124 -4.05 -25.59 9.51
CA ALA A 124 -3.75 -27.02 9.39
C ALA A 124 -2.26 -27.34 9.17
N ARG A 125 -1.46 -26.46 8.54
CA ARG A 125 -0.03 -26.73 8.30
C ARG A 125 0.85 -26.44 9.52
N ALA A 126 0.38 -25.62 10.47
CA ALA A 126 1.14 -25.23 11.65
C ALA A 126 1.11 -26.30 12.77
N THR A 127 0.05 -27.11 12.84
CA THR A 127 -0.12 -28.10 13.92
C THR A 127 0.58 -29.42 13.61
N TRP A 128 0.57 -29.90 12.36
CA TRP A 128 1.15 -31.22 12.02
C TRP A 128 2.65 -31.35 12.29
N GLY A 129 3.43 -30.28 12.10
CA GLY A 129 4.85 -30.26 12.46
C GLY A 129 5.07 -30.26 13.97
N SER A 130 4.28 -29.47 14.70
CA SER A 130 4.35 -29.35 16.17
C SER A 130 3.86 -30.60 16.90
N ILE A 131 2.84 -31.28 16.36
CA ILE A 131 2.30 -32.53 16.91
C ILE A 131 3.31 -33.67 16.75
N LYS A 132 3.90 -33.84 15.55
CA LYS A 132 4.95 -34.86 15.36
C LYS A 132 6.18 -34.63 16.24
N ALA A 133 6.48 -33.37 16.55
CA ALA A 133 7.58 -32.99 17.43
C ALA A 133 7.34 -33.28 18.92
N MET A 134 6.11 -33.60 19.35
CA MET A 134 5.76 -33.89 20.75
C MET A 134 5.78 -35.38 21.11
N PHE A 135 5.78 -36.28 20.11
CA PHE A 135 5.78 -37.74 20.31
C PHE A 135 7.13 -38.39 19.98
N ARG A 136 8.22 -37.65 20.23
CA ARG A 136 9.61 -38.13 20.11
C ARG A 136 10.26 -38.17 21.48
#